data_AF-A0A443SF34-F1
#
_entry.id   AF-A0A443SF34-F1
#
_cell.length_a   1.000
_cell.length_b   1.000
_cell.length_c   1.000
_cell.angle_alpha   90.00
_cell.angle_beta   90.00
_cell.angle_gamma   90.00
#
_symmetry.space_group_name_H-M   'P 1'
#
loop_
_entity.id
_entity.type
_entity.pdbx_description
1 polymer ?
#
loop_
_entity_poly.entity_id
_entity_poly.type
_entity_poly.pdbx_seq_one_letter_code
_entity_poly.pdbx_strand_id
1 'polypeptide(L)'
;YEYLGFIQEKEQNCKEAAMSYEMAWKLTGRTNPVLGYKLAFNYMKAKKFVDAVDVSKRVLEQCPEYPKIRKDILEKSRNFLRS
;
A
#
# COMPACT_ATOMS: atom_id res chain seq x y z
N TYR A 1 12.23 17.87 -22.16
CA TYR A 1 12.54 17.91 -20.72
C TYR A 1 11.27 17.78 -19.87
N GLU A 2 10.36 16.86 -20.19
CA GLU A 2 9.01 16.84 -19.57
C GLU A 2 8.59 15.51 -18.93
N TYR A 3 9.49 14.54 -18.78
CA TYR A 3 9.11 13.22 -18.24
C TYR A 3 9.80 12.82 -16.93
N LEU A 4 10.70 13.64 -16.39
CA LEU A 4 11.37 13.36 -15.11
C LEU A 4 10.67 13.99 -13.90
N GLY A 5 9.92 15.10 -14.09
CA GLY A 5 9.19 15.77 -13.00
C GLY A 5 7.94 15.02 -12.52
N PHE A 6 7.22 14.34 -13.42
CA PHE A 6 5.94 13.71 -13.08
C PHE A 6 6.06 12.43 -12.24
N ILE A 7 7.25 11.80 -12.25
CA ILE A 7 7.53 10.61 -11.44
C ILE A 7 8.11 11.02 -10.08
N GLN A 8 8.95 12.06 -10.02
CA GLN A 8 9.55 12.54 -8.77
C GLN A 8 8.51 13.10 -7.78
N GLU A 9 7.56 13.91 -8.24
CA GLU A 9 6.53 14.49 -7.36
C GLU A 9 5.59 13.43 -6.76
N LYS A 10 5.30 12.35 -7.50
CA LYS A 10 4.49 11.25 -6.96
C LYS A 10 5.29 10.35 -6.03
N GLU A 11 6.56 10.09 -6.28
CA GLU A 11 7.34 9.09 -5.52
C GLU A 11 7.74 9.59 -4.13
N GLN A 12 8.18 10.85 -4.00
CA GLN A 12 8.42 11.48 -2.70
C GLN A 12 7.13 11.55 -1.87
N ASN A 13 6.02 11.94 -2.51
CA ASN A 13 4.72 12.01 -1.84
C ASN A 13 4.16 10.63 -1.47
N CYS A 14 4.46 9.55 -2.21
CA CYS A 14 3.98 8.21 -1.86
C CYS A 14 4.62 7.69 -0.56
N LYS A 15 5.91 7.96 -0.33
CA LYS A 15 6.60 7.54 0.90
C LYS A 15 6.06 8.30 2.12
N GLU A 16 5.91 9.61 2.00
CA GLU A 16 5.38 10.44 3.08
C GLU A 16 3.90 10.14 3.35
N ALA A 17 3.10 9.99 2.29
CA ALA A 17 1.71 9.56 2.41
C ALA A 17 1.60 8.18 3.08
N ALA A 18 2.46 7.22 2.73
CA ALA A 18 2.47 5.92 3.39
C ALA A 18 2.73 6.05 4.89
N MET A 19 3.67 6.91 5.31
CA MET A 19 3.93 7.14 6.74
C MET A 19 2.72 7.76 7.46
N SER A 20 2.09 8.78 6.86
CA SER A 20 0.88 9.41 7.41
C SER A 20 -0.29 8.42 7.52
N TYR A 21 -0.52 7.61 6.47
CA TYR A 21 -1.55 6.57 6.51
C TYR A 21 -1.20 5.45 7.50
N GLU A 22 0.07 5.12 7.70
CA GLU A 22 0.47 4.12 8.68
C GLU A 22 0.18 4.58 10.10
N MET A 23 0.55 5.83 10.44
CA MET A 23 0.21 6.41 11.74
C MET A 23 -1.31 6.42 11.94
N ALA A 24 -2.07 6.91 10.96
CA ALA A 24 -3.54 6.90 11.04
C ALA A 24 -4.09 5.48 11.23
N TRP A 25 -3.58 4.50 10.47
CA TRP A 25 -4.04 3.12 10.58
C TRP A 25 -3.69 2.49 11.94
N LYS A 26 -2.50 2.77 12.48
CA LYS A 26 -2.10 2.37 13.84
C LYS A 26 -2.98 3.04 14.91
N LEU A 27 -3.30 4.33 14.76
CA LEU A 27 -4.20 5.06 15.66
C LEU A 27 -5.63 4.47 15.66
N THR A 28 -6.09 3.95 14.52
CA THR A 28 -7.37 3.21 14.45
C THR A 28 -7.28 1.76 14.95
N GLY A 29 -6.14 1.32 15.49
CA GLY A 29 -5.92 -0.05 15.93
C GLY A 29 -5.78 -1.06 14.81
N ARG A 30 -5.42 -0.64 13.58
CA ARG A 30 -5.31 -1.48 12.37
C ARG A 30 -6.60 -2.21 12.00
N THR A 31 -7.74 -1.70 12.44
CA THR A 31 -9.06 -2.28 12.18
C THR A 31 -9.73 -1.71 10.94
N ASN A 32 -9.32 -0.51 10.49
CA ASN A 32 -9.96 0.15 9.36
C ASN A 32 -9.41 -0.37 8.01
N PRO A 33 -10.18 -1.15 7.23
CA PRO A 33 -9.71 -1.74 5.98
C PRO A 33 -9.47 -0.70 4.88
N VAL A 34 -10.18 0.44 4.92
CA VAL A 34 -10.04 1.52 3.94
C VAL A 34 -8.68 2.20 4.07
N LEU A 35 -8.25 2.47 5.31
CA LEU A 35 -6.92 3.03 5.58
C LEU A 35 -5.82 2.02 5.23
N GLY A 36 -6.02 0.74 5.57
CA GLY A 36 -5.08 -0.32 5.20
C GLY A 36 -4.92 -0.47 3.68
N TYR A 37 -6.02 -0.37 2.91
CA TYR A 37 -5.95 -0.37 1.44
C TYR A 37 -5.13 0.80 0.90
N LYS A 38 -5.41 2.03 1.36
CA LYS A 38 -4.66 3.23 0.95
C LYS A 38 -3.18 3.11 1.31
N LEU A 39 -2.88 2.59 2.51
CA LEU A 39 -1.52 2.35 2.97
C LEU A 39 -0.78 1.35 2.07
N ALA A 40 -1.37 0.17 1.85
CA ALA A 40 -0.77 -0.87 1.02
C ALA A 40 -0.55 -0.40 -0.43
N PHE A 41 -1.47 0.40 -0.97
CA PHE A 41 -1.34 0.97 -2.31
C PHE A 41 -0.16 1.94 -2.41
N ASN A 42 0.01 2.81 -1.41
CA ASN A 42 1.15 3.72 -1.35
C ASN A 42 2.47 2.97 -1.16
N TYR A 43 2.50 1.91 -0.34
CA TYR A 43 3.68 1.05 -0.22
C TYR A 43 4.06 0.38 -1.55
N MET A 44 3.09 -0.15 -2.29
CA MET A 44 3.34 -0.73 -3.61
C MET A 44 3.95 0.30 -4.57
N LYS A 45 3.41 1.52 -4.60
CA LYS A 45 3.95 2.62 -5.43
C LYS A 45 5.35 3.06 -4.99
N ALA A 46 5.64 3.00 -3.69
CA ALA A 46 6.96 3.27 -3.13
C ALA A 46 7.95 2.10 -3.29
N LYS A 47 7.60 1.06 -4.08
CA LYS A 47 8.37 -0.18 -4.28
C LYS A 47 8.62 -0.97 -2.99
N LYS A 48 7.85 -0.70 -1.94
CA LYS A 48 7.86 -1.42 -0.66
C LYS A 48 6.88 -2.60 -0.71
N PHE A 49 7.18 -3.57 -1.56
CA PHE A 49 6.28 -4.70 -1.82
C PHE A 49 6.09 -5.60 -0.59
N VAL A 50 7.12 -5.74 0.26
CA VAL A 50 7.03 -6.53 1.51
C VAL A 50 6.00 -5.92 2.46
N ASP A 51 6.10 -4.62 2.73
CA ASP A 51 5.16 -3.88 3.58
C ASP A 51 3.74 -3.90 3.00
N ALA A 52 3.60 -3.71 1.68
CA ALA A 52 2.32 -3.78 0.99
C ALA A 52 1.65 -5.15 1.17
N VAL A 53 2.42 -6.24 1.12
CA VAL A 53 1.92 -7.60 1.32
C VAL A 53 1.47 -7.82 2.77
N ASP A 54 2.23 -7.36 3.77
CA ASP A 54 1.85 -7.48 5.19
C ASP A 54 0.53 -6.77 5.49
N VAL A 55 0.43 -5.50 5.08
CA VAL A 55 -0.78 -4.69 5.26
C VAL A 55 -1.96 -5.33 4.55
N SER A 56 -1.78 -5.80 3.32
CA SER A 56 -2.84 -6.46 2.56
C SER A 56 -3.36 -7.72 3.26
N LYS A 57 -2.47 -8.54 3.83
CA LYS A 57 -2.87 -9.73 4.60
C LYS A 57 -3.67 -9.34 5.85
N ARG A 58 -3.18 -8.39 6.64
CA ARG A 58 -3.90 -7.91 7.83
C ARG A 58 -5.29 -7.38 7.50
N VAL A 59 -5.43 -6.62 6.42
CA VAL A 59 -6.73 -6.12 5.97
C VAL A 59 -7.64 -7.28 5.56
N LEU A 60 -7.11 -8.30 4.89
CA LEU A 60 -7.88 -9.51 4.53
C LEU A 60 -8.26 -10.38 5.74
N GLU A 61 -7.47 -10.36 6.81
CA GLU A 61 -7.84 -11.04 8.07
C GLU A 61 -9.05 -10.36 8.74
N GLN A 62 -9.15 -9.04 8.63
CA GLN A 62 -10.29 -8.27 9.17
C GLN A 62 -11.50 -8.27 8.22
N CYS A 63 -11.24 -8.11 6.91
CA CYS A 63 -12.23 -8.09 5.84
C CYS A 63 -11.81 -9.07 4.74
N PRO A 64 -12.11 -10.37 4.88
CA PRO A 64 -11.82 -11.36 3.84
C PRO A 64 -12.59 -11.08 2.53
N GLU A 65 -13.68 -10.33 2.61
CA GLU A 65 -14.54 -9.93 1.50
C GLU A 65 -14.05 -8.69 0.73
N TYR A 66 -12.77 -8.30 0.89
CA TYR A 66 -12.17 -7.17 0.17
C TYR A 66 -11.29 -7.65 -1.01
N PRO A 67 -11.85 -8.24 -2.08
CA PRO A 67 -11.07 -8.89 -3.15
C PRO A 67 -10.18 -7.93 -3.92
N LYS A 68 -10.51 -6.63 -3.93
CA LYS A 68 -9.70 -5.59 -4.57
C LYS A 68 -8.28 -5.52 -3.99
N ILE A 69 -8.11 -5.56 -2.66
CA ILE A 69 -6.76 -5.46 -2.08
C ILE A 69 -5.90 -6.67 -2.43
N ARG A 70 -6.54 -7.84 -2.50
CA ARG A 70 -5.88 -9.09 -2.85
C ARG A 70 -5.39 -9.07 -4.30
N LYS A 71 -6.27 -8.73 -5.24
CA LYS A 71 -5.93 -8.78 -6.67
C LYS A 71 -5.05 -7.61 -7.10
N ASP A 72 -5.37 -6.41 -6.63
CA ASP A 72 -4.70 -5.21 -7.12
C ASP A 72 -3.38 -4.91 -6.41
N ILE A 73 -3.20 -5.36 -5.16
CA ILE A 73 -2.02 -5.05 -4.35
C ILE A 73 -1.23 -6.31 -3.97
N LEU A 74 -1.87 -7.29 -3.33
CA LEU A 74 -1.18 -8.48 -2.81
C LEU A 74 -0.55 -9.31 -3.95
N GLU A 75 -1.32 -9.63 -4.99
CA GLU A 75 -0.85 -10.42 -6.13
C GLU A 75 0.24 -9.68 -6.93
N LYS A 76 0.03 -8.38 -7.23
CA LYS A 76 1.04 -7.57 -7.91
C LYS A 76 2.34 -7.49 -7.11
N SER A 77 2.25 -7.15 -5.83
CA SER A 77 3.41 -7.04 -4.95
C SER A 77 4.16 -8.37 -4.81
N ARG A 78 3.43 -9.50 -4.71
CA ARG A 78 4.04 -10.84 -4.72
C ARG A 78 4.76 -11.15 -6.03
N ASN A 79 4.20 -10.75 -7.17
CA ASN A 79 4.83 -10.99 -8.46
C ASN A 79 6.14 -10.21 -8.59
N PHE A 80 6.17 -8.96 -8.13
CA PHE A 80 7.39 -8.15 -8.06
C PHE A 80 8.45 -8.71 -7.11
N LEU A 81 8.05 -9.37 -6.02
CA LEU A 81 8.98 -10.02 -5.08
C LEU A 81 9.54 -11.37 -5.60
N ARG A 82 8.87 -11.97 -6.59
CA ARG A 82 9.24 -13.29 -7.14
C ARG A 82 10.01 -13.18 -8.46
N SER A 83 10.12 -11.97 -9.00
CA SER A 83 10.86 -11.63 -10.22
C SER A 83 12.23 -11.07 -9.90
#